data_AF-A0A3D5R1J1-F1
#
_entry.id   AF-A0A3D5R1J1-F1
#
_cell.length_a   1.000
_cell.length_b   1.000
_cell.length_c   1.000
_cell.angle_alpha   90.00
_cell.angle_beta   90.00
_cell.angle_gamma   90.00
#
_symmetry.space_group_name_H-M   'P 1'
#
loop_
_entity.id
_entity.type
_entity.pdbx_description
1 polymer ?
#
loop_
_entity_poly.entity_id
_entity_poly.type
_entity_poly.pdbx_seq_one_letter_code
_entity_poly.pdbx_strand_id
1 'polypeptide(L)'
;MRRIEDNPQKLAFREFNRLLYPGDPRGRYATAASLKMISRKDLIAFHREYFFPANILLAISGDISKEEAVNKIQQYFGGWKTSRPPRDIEPPPKQAGQGVFLIKKPLPQSTVVSGELTISKKHPDFYAFSVLDFIIGSGGFSSRIFNAVRNHEG
;
A
#
# COMPACT_ATOMS: atom_id res chain seq x y z
N MET A 1 6.21 10.52 14.52
CA MET A 1 5.57 9.28 14.99
C MET A 1 4.45 9.51 16.00
N ARG A 2 4.56 10.44 16.97
CA ARG A 2 3.47 10.80 17.91
C ARG A 2 2.11 11.04 17.23
N ARG A 3 2.12 11.75 16.08
CA ARG A 3 0.92 12.06 15.28
C ARG A 3 0.05 10.86 14.82
N ILE A 4 0.56 9.62 14.85
CA ILE A 4 -0.23 8.43 14.47
C ILE A 4 -0.94 7.83 15.66
N GLU A 5 -0.33 7.87 16.84
CA GLU A 5 -1.02 7.48 18.07
C GLU A 5 -2.16 8.45 18.38
N ASP A 6 -1.99 9.72 18.04
CA ASP A 6 -3.00 10.76 18.23
C ASP A 6 -4.12 10.75 17.19
N ASN A 7 -3.97 9.98 16.09
CA ASN A 7 -4.99 9.84 15.05
C ASN A 7 -5.62 8.44 15.09
N PRO A 8 -6.86 8.31 15.60
CA PRO A 8 -7.51 7.00 15.81
C PRO A 8 -7.64 6.17 14.53
N GLN A 9 -7.92 6.82 13.39
CA GLN A 9 -8.05 6.15 12.10
C GLN A 9 -6.72 5.61 11.60
N LYS A 10 -5.65 6.40 11.65
CA LYS A 10 -4.30 5.93 11.26
C LYS A 10 -3.82 4.79 12.16
N LEU A 11 -4.12 4.85 13.45
CA LEU A 11 -3.80 3.79 14.40
C LEU A 11 -4.58 2.50 14.09
N ALA A 12 -5.90 2.60 13.85
CA ALA A 12 -6.73 1.46 13.52
C ALA A 12 -6.26 0.77 12.21
N PHE A 13 -6.00 1.53 11.15
CA PHE A 13 -5.48 0.98 9.89
C PHE A 13 -4.07 0.38 10.02
N ARG A 14 -3.22 0.96 10.88
CA ARG A 14 -1.89 0.38 11.17
C ARG A 14 -2.03 -1.01 11.78
N GLU A 15 -2.83 -1.15 12.83
CA GLU A 15 -3.03 -2.44 13.49
C GLU A 15 -3.77 -3.43 12.60
N PHE A 16 -4.78 -2.96 11.85
CA PHE A 16 -5.48 -3.77 10.87
C PHE A 16 -4.52 -4.37 9.83
N ASN A 17 -3.65 -3.56 9.21
CA ASN A 17 -2.66 -4.06 8.25
C ASN A 17 -1.65 -5.04 8.87
N ARG A 18 -1.22 -4.78 10.12
CA ARG A 18 -0.32 -5.70 10.85
C ARG A 18 -0.98 -7.07 11.07
N LEU A 19 -2.27 -7.08 11.37
CA LEU A 19 -3.06 -8.31 11.57
C LEU A 19 -3.38 -9.01 10.24
N LEU A 20 -3.66 -8.24 9.18
CA LEU A 20 -3.98 -8.76 7.86
C LEU A 20 -2.80 -9.47 7.19
N TYR A 21 -1.57 -9.03 7.48
CA TYR A 21 -0.33 -9.52 6.87
C TYR A 21 0.65 -10.11 7.93
N PRO A 22 0.30 -11.22 8.59
CA PRO A 22 1.13 -11.78 9.65
C PRO A 22 2.47 -12.29 9.10
N GLY A 23 3.58 -11.85 9.70
CA GLY A 23 4.94 -12.25 9.30
C GLY A 23 5.40 -11.70 7.94
N ASP A 24 4.57 -10.89 7.28
CA ASP A 24 4.81 -10.47 5.90
C ASP A 24 5.27 -8.99 5.83
N PRO A 25 6.16 -8.63 4.87
CA PRO A 25 6.61 -7.26 4.67
C PRO A 25 5.53 -6.17 4.63
N ARG A 26 4.34 -6.46 4.11
CA ARG A 26 3.22 -5.52 3.94
C ARG A 26 2.55 -5.15 5.25
N GLY A 27 2.68 -6.00 6.28
CA GLY A 27 2.19 -5.73 7.64
C GLY A 27 3.18 -4.97 8.51
N ARG A 28 4.40 -4.72 8.02
CA ARG A 28 5.44 -4.02 8.79
C ARG A 28 5.14 -2.53 8.87
N TYR A 29 5.49 -1.95 10.01
CA TYR A 29 5.39 -0.52 10.25
C TYR A 29 6.71 0.00 10.82
N ALA A 30 7.16 1.17 10.35
CA ALA A 30 8.39 1.79 10.85
C ALA A 30 8.21 2.22 12.32
N THR A 31 9.24 2.11 13.14
CA THR A 31 9.22 2.59 14.53
C THR A 31 10.39 3.54 14.77
N ALA A 32 10.33 4.31 15.86
CA ALA A 32 11.46 5.16 16.24
C ALA A 32 12.75 4.33 16.45
N ALA A 33 12.61 3.12 17.00
CA ALA A 33 13.71 2.18 17.16
C ALA A 33 14.23 1.69 15.80
N SER A 34 13.35 1.25 14.89
CA SER A 34 13.77 0.76 13.57
C SER A 34 14.48 1.82 12.75
N LEU A 35 14.03 3.07 12.83
CA LEU A 35 14.65 4.20 12.12
C LEU A 35 16.03 4.53 12.68
N LYS A 36 16.20 4.49 14.01
CA LYS A 36 17.50 4.74 14.67
C LYS A 36 18.57 3.69 14.32
N MET A 37 18.15 2.49 13.91
CA MET A 37 19.06 1.43 13.49
C MET A 37 19.54 1.57 12.04
N ILE A 38 18.94 2.46 11.24
CA ILE A 38 19.34 2.62 9.83
C ILE A 38 20.69 3.34 9.75
N SER A 39 21.66 2.68 9.13
CA SER A 39 22.97 3.25 8.85
C SER A 39 23.12 3.68 7.39
N ARG A 40 24.14 4.48 7.08
CA ARG A 40 24.51 4.80 5.69
C ARG A 40 24.81 3.55 4.85
N LYS A 41 25.40 2.52 5.45
CA LYS A 41 25.72 1.26 4.76
C LYS A 41 24.44 0.57 4.27
N ASP A 42 23.39 0.59 5.09
CA ASP A 42 22.10 0.00 4.74
C ASP A 42 21.45 0.74 3.56
N LEU A 43 21.55 2.07 3.54
CA LEU A 43 21.03 2.88 2.43
C LEU A 43 21.76 2.60 1.12
N ILE A 44 23.09 2.49 1.16
CA ILE A 44 23.90 2.15 -0.03
C ILE A 44 23.56 0.72 -0.51
N ALA A 45 23.43 -0.23 0.42
CA ALA A 45 23.06 -1.59 0.08
C ALA A 45 21.66 -1.65 -0.54
N PHE A 46 20.68 -0.97 0.05
CA PHE A 46 19.33 -0.85 -0.49
C PHE A 46 19.30 -0.22 -1.88
N HIS A 47 20.06 0.87 -2.09
CA HIS A 47 20.15 1.51 -3.40
C HIS A 47 20.69 0.53 -4.45
N ARG A 48 21.81 -0.14 -4.16
CA ARG A 48 22.42 -1.11 -5.10
C ARG A 48 21.51 -2.32 -5.36
N GLU A 49 20.75 -2.74 -4.36
CA GLU A 49 19.87 -3.91 -4.44
C GLU A 49 18.63 -3.64 -5.30
N TYR A 50 18.04 -2.44 -5.21
CA TYR A 50 16.73 -2.17 -5.79
C TYR A 50 16.72 -1.16 -6.96
N PHE A 51 17.75 -0.31 -7.10
CA PHE A 51 17.80 0.72 -8.14
C PHE A 51 18.70 0.26 -9.28
N PHE A 52 18.08 -0.28 -10.32
CA PHE A 52 18.75 -0.69 -11.55
C PHE A 52 17.78 -0.68 -12.74
N PRO A 53 18.27 -0.55 -13.99
CA PRO A 53 17.43 -0.31 -15.17
C PRO A 53 16.30 -1.33 -15.37
N ALA A 54 16.58 -2.62 -15.18
CA ALA A 54 15.59 -3.69 -15.34
C ALA A 54 14.52 -3.73 -14.22
N ASN A 55 14.66 -2.96 -13.14
CA ASN A 55 13.70 -2.89 -12.02
C ASN A 55 13.09 -1.49 -11.85
N ILE A 56 13.11 -0.68 -12.91
CA ILE A 56 12.60 0.69 -12.91
C ILE A 56 11.61 0.87 -14.06
N LEU A 57 10.52 1.60 -13.78
CA LEU A 57 9.56 2.06 -14.77
C LEU A 57 9.62 3.59 -14.85
N LEU A 58 9.77 4.13 -16.06
CA LEU A 58 9.70 5.57 -16.32
C LEU A 58 8.38 5.89 -17.02
N ALA A 59 7.63 6.84 -16.48
CA ALA A 59 6.41 7.38 -17.09
C ALA A 59 6.60 8.88 -17.34
N ILE A 60 6.36 9.33 -18.58
CA ILE A 60 6.54 10.71 -19.02
C ILE A 60 5.20 11.20 -19.57
N SER A 61 4.77 12.39 -19.14
CA SER A 61 3.55 13.04 -19.62
C SER A 61 3.76 14.55 -19.61
N GLY A 62 3.39 15.21 -20.70
CA GLY A 62 3.57 16.66 -20.89
C GLY A 62 3.77 17.02 -22.35
N ASP A 63 4.13 18.29 -22.59
CA ASP A 63 4.49 18.82 -23.91
C ASP A 63 5.93 18.40 -24.28
N ILE A 64 6.09 17.16 -24.73
CA ILE A 64 7.37 16.58 -25.13
C ILE A 64 7.11 15.52 -26.20
N SER A 65 7.92 15.49 -27.25
CA SER A 65 7.85 14.43 -28.24
C SER A 65 8.43 13.11 -27.70
N LYS A 66 8.02 11.99 -28.30
CA LYS A 66 8.58 10.68 -27.96
C LYS A 66 10.09 10.65 -28.19
N GLU A 67 10.55 11.24 -29.28
CA GLU A 67 11.95 11.28 -29.69
C GLU A 67 12.79 12.09 -28.69
N GLU A 68 12.28 13.26 -28.28
CA GLU A 68 12.93 14.07 -27.26
C GLU A 68 13.03 13.31 -25.92
N ALA A 69 11.95 12.65 -25.50
CA ALA A 69 11.92 11.86 -24.29
C ALA A 69 12.94 10.71 -24.33
N VAL A 70 12.98 9.94 -25.42
CA VAL A 70 13.94 8.85 -25.61
C VAL A 70 15.38 9.36 -25.62
N ASN A 71 15.65 10.47 -26.30
CA ASN A 71 16.98 11.06 -26.35
C ASN A 71 17.46 11.50 -24.97
N LYS A 72 16.61 12.16 -24.16
CA LYS A 72 16.94 12.53 -22.78
C LYS A 72 17.17 11.29 -21.91
N ILE A 73 16.31 10.27 -22.02
CA ILE A 73 16.50 9.01 -21.28
C ILE A 73 17.85 8.38 -21.64
N GLN A 74 18.18 8.32 -22.93
CA GLN A 74 19.45 7.75 -23.38
C GLN A 74 20.65 8.60 -22.90
N GLN A 75 20.53 9.93 -22.93
CA GLN A 75 21.57 10.83 -22.44
C GLN A 75 21.88 10.61 -20.95
N TYR A 76 20.86 10.49 -20.10
CA TYR A 76 21.05 10.40 -18.65
C TYR A 76 21.20 8.96 -18.13
N PHE A 77 20.57 7.99 -18.77
CA PHE A 77 20.48 6.60 -18.28
C PHE A 77 21.07 5.57 -19.24
N GLY A 78 21.47 5.92 -20.46
CA GLY A 78 21.98 4.98 -21.46
C GLY A 78 23.27 4.25 -21.05
N GLY A 79 24.08 4.87 -20.18
CA GLY A 79 25.26 4.24 -19.58
C GLY A 79 24.96 3.33 -18.39
N TRP A 80 23.75 3.37 -17.84
CA TRP A 80 23.35 2.58 -16.69
C TRP A 80 22.93 1.19 -17.16
N LYS A 81 23.78 0.18 -16.95
CA LYS A 81 23.53 -1.21 -17.36
C LYS A 81 23.60 -2.16 -16.17
N THR A 82 22.76 -3.19 -16.19
CA THR A 82 22.79 -4.32 -15.26
C THR A 82 22.41 -5.60 -15.99
N SER A 83 22.91 -6.75 -15.52
CA SER A 83 22.52 -8.08 -16.01
C SER A 83 21.50 -8.78 -15.12
N ARG A 84 21.07 -8.14 -14.02
CA ARG A 84 20.16 -8.73 -13.05
C ARG A 84 18.70 -8.70 -13.56
N PRO A 85 17.93 -9.80 -13.42
CA PRO A 85 16.51 -9.78 -13.74
C PRO A 85 15.72 -8.89 -12.75
N PRO A 86 14.52 -8.42 -13.13
CA PRO A 86 13.59 -7.78 -12.20
C PRO A 86 13.30 -8.70 -11.02
N ARG A 87 12.99 -8.12 -9.86
CA ARG A 87 12.69 -8.91 -8.66
C ARG A 87 11.22 -9.32 -8.65
N ASP A 88 10.98 -10.60 -8.39
CA ASP A 88 9.63 -11.08 -8.15
C ASP A 88 9.08 -10.55 -6.82
N ILE A 89 7.79 -10.24 -6.84
CA ILE A 89 7.05 -9.83 -5.65
C ILE A 89 6.45 -11.11 -5.07
N GLU A 90 6.80 -11.42 -3.82
CA GLU A 90 6.21 -12.55 -3.10
C GLU A 90 4.68 -12.40 -3.05
N PRO A 91 3.91 -13.49 -3.09
CA PRO A 91 2.46 -13.43 -2.90
C PRO A 91 2.10 -12.99 -1.47
N PRO A 92 0.87 -12.55 -1.22
CA PRO A 92 0.40 -12.32 0.15
C PRO A 92 0.37 -13.61 0.97
N PRO A 93 0.38 -13.50 2.31
CA PRO A 93 0.23 -14.65 3.18
C PRO A 93 -1.10 -15.35 2.88
N LYS A 94 -1.12 -16.67 2.97
CA LYS A 94 -2.31 -17.48 2.67
C LYS A 94 -3.43 -17.31 3.69
N GLN A 95 -3.10 -16.88 4.91
CA GLN A 95 -4.05 -16.70 6.01
C GLN A 95 -3.88 -15.31 6.59
N ALA A 96 -4.95 -14.53 6.53
CA ALA A 96 -5.08 -13.29 7.28
C ALA A 96 -5.24 -13.59 8.78
N GLY A 97 -4.85 -12.67 9.65
CA GLY A 97 -5.28 -12.70 11.04
C GLY A 97 -6.80 -12.63 11.13
N GLN A 98 -7.40 -13.46 11.98
CA GLN A 98 -8.84 -13.53 12.19
C GLN A 98 -9.19 -13.14 13.63
N GLY A 99 -10.38 -12.56 13.80
CA GLY A 99 -10.94 -12.23 15.11
C GLY A 99 -11.25 -10.76 15.32
N VAL A 100 -11.72 -10.44 16.52
CA VAL A 100 -12.05 -9.07 16.94
C VAL A 100 -10.94 -8.54 17.83
N PHE A 101 -10.33 -7.43 17.43
CA PHE A 101 -9.24 -6.80 18.15
C PHE A 101 -9.67 -5.43 18.66
N LEU A 102 -9.51 -5.19 19.96
CA LEU A 102 -9.91 -3.94 20.62
C LEU A 102 -8.70 -3.15 21.10
N ILE A 103 -8.61 -1.90 20.67
CA ILE A 103 -7.63 -0.92 21.16
C ILE A 103 -8.39 0.09 22.01
N LYS A 104 -8.26 0.00 23.34
CA LYS A 104 -8.94 0.91 24.26
C LYS A 104 -8.23 2.27 24.27
N LYS A 105 -8.99 3.35 24.01
CA LYS A 105 -8.54 4.73 24.15
C LYS A 105 -9.67 5.59 24.75
N PRO A 106 -9.36 6.59 25.58
CA PRO A 106 -10.35 7.52 26.12
C PRO A 106 -10.75 8.54 25.05
N LEU A 107 -11.50 8.10 24.04
CA LEU A 107 -11.98 8.91 22.92
C LEU A 107 -13.51 8.87 22.89
N PRO A 108 -14.16 9.98 22.50
CA PRO A 108 -15.63 10.05 22.45
C PRO A 108 -16.23 9.22 21.30
N GLN A 109 -15.43 8.85 20.29
CA GLN A 109 -15.88 8.10 19.12
C GLN A 109 -14.96 6.91 18.85
N SER A 110 -15.56 5.77 18.52
CA SER A 110 -14.85 4.56 18.11
C SER A 110 -14.49 4.60 16.62
N THR A 111 -13.35 4.01 16.26
CA THR A 111 -13.00 3.68 14.87
C THR A 111 -13.03 2.18 14.69
N VAL A 112 -13.82 1.71 13.72
CA VAL A 112 -13.96 0.29 13.38
C VAL A 112 -13.39 0.08 11.98
N VAL A 113 -12.54 -0.94 11.82
CA VAL A 113 -11.98 -1.38 10.54
C VAL A 113 -12.20 -2.89 10.43
N SER A 114 -12.75 -3.33 9.30
CA SER A 114 -13.03 -4.74 9.01
C SER A 114 -12.69 -5.02 7.55
N GLY A 115 -12.23 -6.24 7.28
CA GLY A 115 -11.90 -6.69 5.94
C GLY A 115 -11.03 -7.95 5.95
N GLU A 116 -10.75 -8.46 4.76
CA GLU A 116 -9.97 -9.67 4.53
C GLU A 116 -9.12 -9.54 3.27
N LEU A 117 -8.23 -10.52 3.03
CA LEU A 117 -7.46 -10.59 1.79
C LEU A 117 -8.38 -11.00 0.65
N THR A 118 -8.33 -10.27 -0.46
CA THR A 118 -9.16 -10.50 -1.64
C THR A 118 -8.33 -10.63 -2.91
N ILE A 119 -9.00 -10.68 -4.06
CA ILE A 119 -8.39 -10.86 -5.37
C ILE A 119 -7.35 -9.78 -5.70
N SER A 120 -6.32 -10.17 -6.46
CA SER A 120 -5.29 -9.23 -6.90
C SER A 120 -5.77 -8.38 -8.09
N LYS A 121 -5.05 -7.28 -8.37
CA LYS A 121 -5.28 -6.44 -9.56
C LYS A 121 -5.12 -7.19 -10.90
N LYS A 122 -4.48 -8.36 -10.90
CA LYS A 122 -4.28 -9.21 -12.09
C LYS A 122 -5.34 -10.30 -12.22
N HIS A 123 -6.25 -10.43 -11.26
CA HIS A 123 -7.31 -11.42 -11.31
C HIS A 123 -8.36 -11.04 -12.37
N PRO A 124 -8.92 -12.00 -13.14
CA PRO A 124 -9.93 -11.71 -14.16
C PRO A 124 -11.11 -10.89 -13.62
N ASP A 125 -11.54 -11.17 -12.39
CA ASP A 125 -12.68 -10.50 -11.74
C ASP A 125 -12.34 -9.14 -11.10
N PHE A 126 -11.15 -8.58 -11.29
CA PHE A 126 -10.75 -7.29 -10.68
C PHE A 126 -11.77 -6.18 -10.95
N TYR A 127 -12.26 -6.07 -12.18
CA TYR A 127 -13.27 -5.07 -12.53
C TYR A 127 -14.65 -5.38 -11.94
N ALA A 128 -15.03 -6.66 -11.87
CA ALA A 128 -16.27 -7.06 -11.23
C ALA A 128 -16.26 -6.70 -9.72
N PHE A 129 -15.16 -6.95 -9.02
CA PHE A 129 -14.97 -6.51 -7.64
C PHE A 129 -14.94 -5.00 -7.49
N SER A 130 -14.37 -4.26 -8.45
CA SER A 130 -14.36 -2.79 -8.39
C SER A 130 -15.78 -2.22 -8.48
N VAL A 131 -16.63 -2.80 -9.32
CA VAL A 131 -18.06 -2.45 -9.40
C VAL A 131 -18.80 -2.86 -8.13
N LEU A 132 -18.52 -4.05 -7.59
CA LEU A 132 -19.07 -4.50 -6.31
C LEU A 132 -18.73 -3.52 -5.18
N ASP A 133 -17.46 -3.15 -5.03
CA ASP A 133 -16.98 -2.18 -4.03
C ASP A 133 -17.70 -0.83 -4.16
N PHE A 134 -17.88 -0.34 -5.39
CA PHE A 134 -18.63 0.89 -5.66
C PHE A 134 -20.08 0.80 -5.17
N ILE A 135 -20.77 -0.32 -5.44
CA ILE A 135 -22.16 -0.53 -5.03
C ILE A 135 -22.28 -0.65 -3.51
N ILE A 136 -21.37 -1.36 -2.85
CA ILE A 136 -21.50 -1.67 -1.42
C ILE A 136 -20.98 -0.55 -0.53
N GLY A 137 -19.91 0.16 -0.89
CA GLY A 137 -19.27 1.12 0.02
C GLY A 137 -18.63 2.35 -0.63
N SER A 138 -17.80 2.20 -1.68
CA SER A 138 -17.01 3.34 -2.19
C SER A 138 -17.81 4.32 -3.07
N GLY A 139 -19.04 3.98 -3.48
CA GLY A 139 -19.93 4.85 -4.25
C GLY A 139 -20.55 6.02 -3.47
N GLY A 140 -20.14 6.23 -2.22
CA GLY A 140 -20.58 7.37 -1.40
C GLY A 140 -22.00 7.19 -0.86
N PHE A 141 -22.81 8.24 -0.90
CA PHE A 141 -24.13 8.29 -0.25
C PHE A 141 -25.13 7.26 -0.78
N SER A 142 -25.00 6.84 -2.04
CA SER A 142 -25.86 5.83 -2.66
C SER A 142 -25.43 4.38 -2.38
N SER A 143 -24.27 4.19 -1.73
CA SER A 143 -23.78 2.85 -1.44
C SER A 143 -24.61 2.16 -0.36
N ARG A 144 -24.67 0.83 -0.42
CA ARG A 144 -25.52 0.03 0.48
C ARG A 144 -25.14 0.18 1.95
N ILE A 145 -23.85 0.10 2.28
CA ILE A 145 -23.36 0.23 3.66
C ILE A 145 -23.65 1.62 4.21
N PHE A 146 -23.39 2.67 3.42
CA PHE A 146 -23.65 4.03 3.86
C PHE A 146 -25.14 4.24 4.14
N ASN A 147 -26.00 3.83 3.21
CA ASN A 147 -27.45 3.97 3.37
C ASN A 147 -27.95 3.20 4.61
N ALA A 148 -27.55 1.94 4.78
CA ALA A 148 -27.97 1.13 5.93
C ALA A 148 -27.56 1.77 7.27
N VAL A 149 -26.30 2.18 7.43
CA VAL A 149 -25.80 2.71 8.71
C VAL A 149 -26.31 4.13 8.98
N ARG A 150 -26.38 4.99 7.95
CA ARG A 150 -26.71 6.41 8.12
C ARG A 150 -28.22 6.65 8.22
N ASN A 151 -29.02 5.92 7.45
CA ASN A 151 -30.45 6.23 7.29
C ASN A 151 -31.37 5.31 8.11
N HIS A 152 -30.92 4.10 8.49
CA HIS A 152 -31.75 3.16 9.24
C HIS A 152 -31.29 2.93 10.68
N GLU A 153 -29.99 3.12 10.97
CA GLU A 153 -29.38 2.87 12.28
C GLU A 153 -28.83 4.16 12.95
N GLY A 154 -29.02 5.31 12.30
CA GLY A 154 -28.51 6.62 12.69
C GLY A 154 -29.53 7.53 13.36
#